data_AF-A0A7V8Y066-F1
#
_entry.id   AF-A0A7V8Y066-F1
#
_cell.length_a   1.000
_cell.length_b   1.000
_cell.length_c   1.000
_cell.angle_alpha   90.00
_cell.angle_beta   90.00
_cell.angle_gamma   90.00
#
_symmetry.space_group_name_H-M   'P 1'
#
loop_
_entity.id
_entity.type
_entity.pdbx_description
1 polymer ?
#
loop_
_entity_poly.entity_id
_entity_poly.type
_entity_poly.pdbx_seq_one_letter_code
_entity_poly.pdbx_strand_id
1 'polypeptide(L)'
;MTAAAKTSSAQVPGLVEAGIGRCESDREAALGLPAGNHVELAHRAEQLASVAEREQSWWAMLAGWVRRPDSGLSPVFAIAVTAARDQAGNDRMFWTETARYWQHRAADLSHQDATDAAQTAATPTDTGVLS
;
A
#
# COMPACT_ATOMS: atom_id res chain seq x y z
N MET A 1 5.95 -9.66 37.64
CA MET A 1 7.18 -9.07 37.09
C MET A 1 7.55 -9.83 35.82
N THR A 2 7.09 -9.34 34.67
CA THR A 2 7.34 -9.97 33.36
C THR A 2 8.71 -9.50 32.89
N ALA A 3 9.67 -10.41 32.82
CA ALA A 3 11.00 -10.10 32.30
C ALA A 3 10.85 -9.72 30.81
N ALA A 4 11.11 -8.46 30.48
CA ALA A 4 11.23 -8.02 29.10
C ALA A 4 12.35 -8.85 28.45
N ALA A 5 11.99 -9.74 27.53
CA ALA A 5 12.95 -10.52 26.78
C ALA A 5 13.88 -9.52 26.06
N LYS A 6 15.14 -9.45 26.49
CA LYS A 6 16.18 -8.69 25.79
C LYS A 6 16.38 -9.37 24.45
N THR A 7 15.76 -8.83 23.41
CA THR A 7 16.02 -9.21 22.03
C THR A 7 17.51 -8.95 21.80
N SER A 8 18.30 -10.01 21.74
CA SER A 8 19.75 -9.89 21.56
C SER A 8 20.02 -9.17 20.24
N SER A 9 21.03 -8.30 20.19
CA SER A 9 21.43 -7.56 18.98
C SER A 9 21.64 -8.49 17.78
N ALA A 10 22.02 -9.74 18.01
CA ALA A 10 22.19 -10.77 16.98
C ALA A 10 20.88 -11.25 16.33
N GLN A 11 19.72 -10.88 16.84
CA GLN A 11 18.40 -11.32 16.34
C GLN A 11 17.80 -10.38 15.29
N VAL A 12 18.34 -9.16 15.12
CA VAL A 12 17.74 -8.18 14.20
C VAL A 12 17.70 -8.66 12.75
N PRO A 13 18.78 -9.22 12.16
CA PRO A 13 18.73 -9.73 10.78
C PRO A 13 17.64 -10.80 10.58
N GLY A 14 17.52 -11.76 11.49
CA GLY A 14 16.49 -12.81 11.39
C GLY A 14 15.06 -12.28 11.58
N LEU A 15 14.87 -11.26 12.43
CA LEU A 15 13.56 -10.59 12.56
C LEU A 15 13.19 -9.81 11.30
N VAL A 16 14.16 -9.12 10.70
CA VAL A 16 13.96 -8.39 9.45
C VAL A 16 13.66 -9.35 8.31
N GLU A 17 14.43 -10.43 8.16
CA GLU A 17 14.19 -11.47 7.16
C GLU A 17 12.77 -12.05 7.26
N ALA A 18 12.36 -12.46 8.46
CA ALA A 18 10.98 -12.93 8.69
C ALA A 18 9.92 -11.84 8.44
N GLY A 19 10.25 -10.58 8.70
CA GLY A 19 9.40 -9.42 8.40
C GLY A 19 9.21 -9.22 6.90
N ILE A 20 10.29 -9.24 6.13
CA ILE A 20 10.28 -9.12 4.67
C ILE A 20 9.55 -10.29 4.03
N GLY A 21 9.80 -11.53 4.47
CA GLY A 21 9.09 -12.70 3.93
C GLY A 21 7.57 -12.64 4.16
N ARG A 22 7.11 -12.06 5.29
CA ARG A 22 5.68 -11.77 5.48
C ARG A 22 5.16 -10.68 4.55
N CYS A 23 5.94 -9.61 4.34
CA CYS A 23 5.58 -8.56 3.37
C CYS A 23 5.45 -9.11 1.95
N GLU A 24 6.32 -10.04 1.53
CA GLU A 24 6.22 -10.72 0.23
C GLU A 24 4.91 -11.50 0.10
N SER A 25 4.58 -12.32 1.11
CA SER A 25 3.33 -13.09 1.14
C SER A 25 2.10 -12.17 1.09
N ASP A 26 2.10 -11.09 1.87
CA ASP A 26 1.01 -10.10 1.88
C ASP A 26 0.91 -9.35 0.54
N ARG A 27 2.03 -9.08 -0.14
CA ARG A 27 2.06 -8.46 -1.46
C ARG A 27 1.40 -9.36 -2.50
N GLU A 28 1.73 -10.66 -2.50
CA GLU A 28 1.11 -11.64 -3.38
C GLU A 28 -0.40 -11.72 -3.14
N ALA A 29 -0.83 -11.75 -1.88
CA ALA A 29 -2.24 -11.74 -1.52
C ALA A 29 -2.94 -10.46 -2.01
N ALA A 30 -2.32 -9.30 -1.84
CA ALA A 30 -2.86 -8.02 -2.32
C ALA A 30 -2.97 -7.99 -3.86
N LEU A 31 -1.96 -8.49 -4.59
CA LEU A 31 -2.01 -8.59 -6.05
C LEU A 31 -3.13 -9.53 -6.55
N GLY A 32 -3.51 -10.51 -5.74
CA GLY A 32 -4.63 -11.42 -6.01
C GLY A 32 -6.03 -10.86 -5.72
N LEU A 33 -6.16 -9.69 -5.07
CA LEU A 33 -7.45 -9.06 -4.83
C LEU A 33 -8.15 -8.71 -6.15
N PRO A 34 -9.49 -8.62 -6.22
CA PRO A 34 -10.19 -8.15 -7.42
C PRO A 34 -9.73 -6.77 -7.92
N ALA A 35 -9.95 -6.49 -9.21
CA ALA A 35 -9.69 -5.19 -9.85
C ALA A 35 -10.59 -4.93 -11.06
N GLY A 36 -11.86 -5.36 -10.95
CA GLY A 36 -12.86 -5.20 -12.01
C GLY A 36 -13.46 -3.80 -12.09
N ASN A 37 -13.35 -3.00 -11.02
CA ASN A 37 -13.85 -1.63 -10.98
C ASN A 37 -12.89 -0.68 -10.23
N HIS A 38 -13.18 0.62 -10.27
CA HIS A 38 -12.34 1.66 -9.65
C HIS A 38 -12.23 1.52 -8.12
N VAL A 39 -13.28 1.09 -7.43
CA VAL A 39 -13.25 0.90 -5.96
C VAL A 39 -12.33 -0.26 -5.59
N GLU A 40 -12.41 -1.37 -6.33
CA GLU A 40 -11.53 -2.52 -6.15
C GLU A 40 -10.06 -2.18 -6.46
N LEU A 41 -9.82 -1.43 -7.54
CA LEU A 41 -8.48 -0.93 -7.88
C LEU A 41 -7.90 -0.02 -6.80
N ALA A 42 -8.71 0.88 -6.24
CA ALA A 42 -8.31 1.71 -5.12
C ALA A 42 -7.94 0.87 -3.89
N HIS A 43 -8.81 -0.07 -3.51
CA HIS A 43 -8.59 -0.94 -2.37
C HIS A 43 -7.32 -1.79 -2.53
N ARG A 44 -7.10 -2.38 -3.71
CA ARG A 44 -5.88 -3.14 -4.01
C ARG A 44 -4.63 -2.26 -3.83
N ALA A 45 -4.65 -1.04 -4.38
CA ALA A 45 -3.53 -0.11 -4.26
C ALA A 45 -3.28 0.31 -2.81
N GLU A 46 -4.31 0.52 -1.99
CA GLU A 46 -4.16 0.78 -0.55
C GLU A 46 -3.47 -0.37 0.19
N GLN A 47 -3.85 -1.62 -0.11
CA GLN A 47 -3.21 -2.80 0.49
C GLN A 47 -1.73 -2.87 0.11
N LEU A 48 -1.40 -2.63 -1.16
CA LEU A 48 -0.01 -2.60 -1.62
C LEU A 48 0.80 -1.47 -0.99
N ALA A 49 0.21 -0.28 -0.81
CA ALA A 49 0.85 0.83 -0.10
C ALA A 49 1.14 0.47 1.37
N SER A 50 0.20 -0.19 2.05
CA SER A 50 0.38 -0.65 3.43
C SER A 50 1.47 -1.74 3.56
N VAL A 51 1.57 -2.65 2.59
CA VAL A 51 2.65 -3.63 2.54
C VAL A 51 4.02 -2.94 2.37
N ALA A 52 4.12 -2.01 1.42
CA ALA A 52 5.35 -1.26 1.15
C ALA A 52 5.78 -0.40 2.36
N GLU A 53 4.84 0.20 3.10
CA GLU A 53 5.13 0.92 4.35
C GLU A 53 5.74 0.01 5.42
N ARG A 54 5.18 -1.19 5.60
CA ARG A 54 5.71 -2.17 6.56
C ARG A 54 7.10 -2.66 6.15
N GLU A 55 7.29 -2.94 4.87
CA GLU A 55 8.58 -3.32 4.30
C GLU A 55 9.64 -2.23 4.50
N GLN A 56 9.30 -0.98 4.21
CA GLN A 56 10.17 0.18 4.46
C GLN A 56 10.58 0.25 5.94
N SER A 57 9.66 -0.05 6.87
CA SER A 57 9.94 -0.05 8.31
C SER A 57 10.94 -1.15 8.71
N TRP A 58 10.83 -2.34 8.11
CA TRP A 58 11.81 -3.43 8.31
C TRP A 58 13.19 -3.06 7.77
N TRP A 59 13.26 -2.49 6.57
CA TRP A 59 14.53 -2.01 6.03
C TRP A 59 15.13 -0.87 6.86
N ALA A 60 14.31 0.03 7.41
CA ALA A 60 14.77 1.08 8.31
C ALA A 60 15.37 0.51 9.61
N MET A 61 14.77 -0.54 10.16
CA MET A 61 15.32 -1.25 11.32
C MET A 61 16.69 -1.87 11.01
N LEU A 62 16.81 -2.56 9.86
CA LEU A 62 18.09 -3.13 9.42
C LEU A 62 19.12 -2.03 9.17
N ALA A 63 18.74 -0.92 8.54
CA ALA A 63 19.61 0.23 8.28
C ALA A 63 20.20 0.81 9.57
N GLY A 64 19.40 0.86 10.65
CA GLY A 64 19.86 1.28 11.98
C GLY A 64 20.87 0.28 12.57
N TRP A 65 20.61 -1.02 12.41
CA TRP A 65 21.47 -2.07 12.95
C TRP A 65 22.83 -2.17 12.22
N VAL A 66 22.85 -2.12 10.88
CA VAL A 66 24.09 -2.23 10.06
C VAL A 66 25.04 -1.06 10.26
N ARG A 67 24.55 0.10 10.73
CA ARG A 67 25.38 1.28 11.02
C ARG A 67 26.04 1.22 12.39
N ARG A 68 25.72 0.22 13.22
CA ARG A 68 26.34 0.08 14.52
C ARG A 68 27.81 -0.34 14.39
N PRO A 69 28.71 0.18 15.25
CA PRO A 69 30.13 -0.18 15.23
C PRO A 69 30.40 -1.68 15.40
N ASP A 70 29.51 -2.39 16.10
CA ASP A 70 29.62 -3.82 16.41
C ASP A 70 29.00 -4.75 15.35
N SER A 71 28.47 -4.20 14.24
CA SER A 71 27.84 -5.01 13.19
C SER A 71 28.83 -5.86 12.38
N GLY A 72 30.10 -5.41 12.27
CA GLY A 72 31.13 -6.09 11.49
C GLY A 72 30.89 -6.14 9.98
N LEU A 73 29.90 -5.39 9.47
CA LEU A 73 29.51 -5.42 8.07
C LEU A 73 30.21 -4.36 7.23
N SER A 74 30.40 -4.66 5.94
CA SER A 74 30.98 -3.73 4.97
C SER A 74 30.06 -2.52 4.73
N PRO A 75 30.60 -1.31 4.51
CA PRO A 75 29.82 -0.13 4.13
C PRO A 75 28.93 -0.34 2.90
N VAL A 76 29.34 -1.20 1.97
CA VAL A 76 28.54 -1.54 0.77
C VAL A 76 27.19 -2.16 1.18
N PHE A 77 27.16 -2.98 2.23
CA PHE A 77 25.93 -3.57 2.73
C PHE A 77 24.98 -2.50 3.31
N ALA A 78 25.52 -1.52 4.05
CA ALA A 78 24.71 -0.41 4.56
C ALA A 78 24.11 0.47 3.45
N ILE A 79 24.84 0.65 2.34
CA ILE A 79 24.33 1.33 1.15
C ILE A 79 23.19 0.54 0.53
N ALA A 80 23.36 -0.77 0.32
CA ALA A 80 22.33 -1.64 -0.26
C ALA A 80 21.04 -1.65 0.59
N VAL A 81 21.16 -1.75 1.92
CA VAL A 81 20.01 -1.70 2.83
C VAL A 81 19.30 -0.34 2.79
N THR A 82 20.06 0.75 2.68
CA THR A 82 19.47 2.10 2.53
C THR A 82 18.72 2.22 1.19
N ALA A 83 19.30 1.70 0.10
CA ALA A 83 18.64 1.69 -1.21
C ALA A 83 17.34 0.86 -1.21
N ALA A 84 17.34 -0.31 -0.57
CA ALA A 84 16.13 -1.13 -0.43
C ALA A 84 15.03 -0.42 0.37
N ARG A 85 15.39 0.25 1.47
CA ARG A 85 14.46 1.08 2.24
C ARG A 85 13.85 2.19 1.39
N ASP A 86 14.67 2.90 0.63
CA ASP A 86 14.24 4.04 -0.16
C ASP A 86 13.36 3.57 -1.33
N GLN A 87 13.67 2.41 -1.93
CA GLN A 87 12.81 1.77 -2.93
C GLN A 87 11.42 1.42 -2.35
N ALA A 88 11.36 0.77 -1.18
CA ALA A 88 10.07 0.49 -0.53
C ALA A 88 9.29 1.78 -0.20
N GLY A 89 10.00 2.88 0.11
CA GLY A 89 9.39 4.21 0.26
C GLY A 89 8.79 4.75 -1.04
N ASN A 90 9.49 4.58 -2.17
CA ASN A 90 8.98 4.96 -3.49
C ASN A 90 7.75 4.13 -3.87
N ASP A 91 7.80 2.81 -3.64
CA ASP A 91 6.67 1.92 -3.91
C ASP A 91 5.44 2.31 -3.08
N ARG A 92 5.64 2.62 -1.79
CA ARG A 92 4.58 3.16 -0.93
C ARG A 92 3.96 4.43 -1.52
N MET A 93 4.77 5.40 -1.94
CA MET A 93 4.26 6.65 -2.53
C MET A 93 3.46 6.36 -3.81
N PHE A 94 4.03 5.56 -4.72
CA PHE A 94 3.39 5.16 -5.96
C PHE A 94 2.02 4.52 -5.73
N TRP A 95 1.94 3.55 -4.82
CA TRP A 95 0.68 2.87 -4.52
C TRP A 95 -0.33 3.77 -3.79
N THR A 96 0.14 4.68 -2.94
CA THR A 96 -0.72 5.68 -2.29
C THR A 96 -1.34 6.64 -3.32
N GLU A 97 -0.55 7.13 -4.27
CA GLU A 97 -1.03 7.98 -5.36
C GLU A 97 -1.98 7.23 -6.29
N THR A 98 -1.68 5.98 -6.60
CA THR A 98 -2.54 5.09 -7.38
C THR A 98 -3.89 4.88 -6.69
N ALA A 99 -3.90 4.64 -5.37
CA ALA A 99 -5.13 4.52 -4.60
C ALA A 99 -5.98 5.79 -4.70
N ARG A 100 -5.38 6.96 -4.46
CA ARG A 100 -6.07 8.27 -4.58
C ARG A 100 -6.64 8.49 -5.97
N TYR A 101 -5.87 8.17 -7.01
CA TYR A 101 -6.32 8.28 -8.40
C TYR A 101 -7.62 7.49 -8.64
N TRP A 102 -7.65 6.23 -8.21
CA TRP A 102 -8.83 5.38 -8.40
C TRP A 102 -10.02 5.78 -7.52
N GLN A 103 -9.76 6.27 -6.30
CA GLN A 103 -10.81 6.85 -5.45
C GLN A 103 -11.48 8.05 -6.13
N HIS A 104 -10.71 8.96 -6.73
CA HIS A 104 -11.26 10.08 -7.49
C HIS A 104 -12.11 9.60 -8.66
N ARG A 105 -11.62 8.63 -9.43
CA ARG A 105 -12.37 8.04 -10.55
C ARG A 105 -13.66 7.34 -10.14
N ALA A 106 -13.69 6.71 -8.96
CA ALA A 106 -14.90 6.10 -8.43
C ALA A 106 -15.94 7.17 -8.02
N ALA A 107 -15.48 8.29 -7.44
CA ALA A 107 -16.33 9.40 -7.07
C ALA A 107 -16.97 10.09 -8.28
N ASP A 108 -16.19 10.31 -9.35
CA ASP A 108 -16.67 10.94 -10.59
C ASP A 108 -17.81 10.13 -11.25
N LEU A 109 -17.65 8.80 -11.34
CA LEU A 109 -18.70 7.92 -11.87
C LEU A 109 -19.99 7.99 -11.03
N SER A 110 -19.84 7.99 -9.70
CA SER A 110 -20.98 8.09 -8.79
C SER A 110 -21.76 9.40 -8.96
N HIS A 111 -21.05 10.50 -9.25
CA HIS A 111 -21.67 11.80 -9.53
C HIS A 111 -22.39 11.84 -10.88
N GLN A 112 -21.79 11.21 -11.90
CA GLN A 112 -22.39 11.11 -13.23
C GLN A 112 -23.69 10.30 -13.20
N ASP A 113 -23.68 9.12 -12.56
CA ASP A 113 -24.87 8.27 -12.41
C ASP A 113 -26.02 8.99 -11.69
N ALA A 114 -25.70 9.77 -10.65
CA ALA A 114 -26.69 10.57 -9.93
C ALA A 114 -27.28 11.70 -10.80
N THR A 115 -26.46 12.30 -11.66
CA THR A 115 -26.88 13.37 -12.58
C THR A 115 -27.79 12.82 -13.67
N ASP A 116 -27.45 11.66 -14.25
CA ASP A 116 -28.23 11.00 -15.28
C ASP A 116 -29.59 10.51 -14.74
N ALA A 117 -29.62 10.01 -13.50
CA ALA A 117 -30.86 9.64 -12.82
C ALA A 117 -31.77 10.86 -12.58
N ALA A 118 -31.21 12.00 -12.16
CA ALA A 118 -31.96 13.23 -11.95
C ALA A 118 -32.53 13.80 -13.27
N GLN A 119 -31.77 13.74 -14.37
CA GLN A 119 -32.25 14.16 -15.70
C GLN A 119 -33.36 13.26 -16.22
N THR A 120 -33.24 11.94 -16.01
CA THR A 120 -34.29 10.97 -16.39
C THR A 120 -35.60 11.24 -15.63
N ALA A 121 -35.53 11.56 -14.34
CA ALA A 121 -36.70 11.90 -13.54
C ALA A 121 -37.32 13.27 -13.89
N ALA A 122 -36.51 14.23 -14.35
CA ALA A 122 -36.94 15.58 -14.68
C ALA A 122 -37.54 15.72 -16.09
N THR A 123 -37.42 14.71 -16.95
CA THR A 123 -38.01 14.74 -18.30
C THR A 123 -39.49 14.38 -18.18
N PRO A 124 -40.43 15.35 -18.25
CA PRO A 124 -41.85 15.04 -18.16
C PRO A 124 -42.19 14.07 -19.28
N THR A 125 -42.82 12.95 -18.92
CA THR A 125 -43.35 12.01 -19.90
C THR A 125 -44.46 12.75 -20.63
N ASP A 126 -44.12 13.35 -21.77
CA ASP A 126 -45.06 14.01 -22.66
C ASP A 126 -45.96 12.91 -23.22
N THR A 127 -46.98 12.60 -22.43
CA THR A 127 -48.05 11.66 -22.78
C THR A 127 -48.93 12.43 -23.74
N GLY A 128 -48.48 12.48 -25.00
CA GLY A 128 -49.21 13.08 -26.10
C GLY A 128 -50.65 12.62 -26.07
N VAL A 129 -51.53 13.53 -25.67
CA VAL A 129 -52.97 13.40 -25.80
C VAL A 129 -53.27 13.46 -27.29
N LEU A 130 -53.46 12.30 -27.89
CA LEU A 130 -54.15 12.18 -29.18
C LEU A 130 -55.63 12.39 -28.91
N SER A 131 -56.18 13.51 -29.35
CA SER A 131 -57.62 13.73 -29.51
C SER A 131 -57.87 14.73 -30.63
#